data_AF-A0A149TLK4-F1
#
_entry.id   AF-A0A149TLK4-F1
#
_cell.length_a   1.000
_cell.length_b   1.000
_cell.length_c   1.000
_cell.angle_alpha   90.00
_cell.angle_beta   90.00
_cell.angle_gamma   90.00
#
_symmetry.space_group_name_H-M   'P 1'
#
loop_
_entity.id
_entity.type
_entity.pdbx_description
1 polymer ?
#
loop_
_entity_poly.entity_id
_entity_poly.type
_entity_poly.pdbx_seq_one_letter_code
_entity_poly.pdbx_strand_id
1 'polypeptide(L)'
;MAQKPSFKSRPRPSAEEILSAATSAVGKEPPSSRAAEAVRAAREANPSAPPATVKTRHKVVNLNVKVSPLTMKALSEAAQKEGLTQKAILMKALAESGIPVDQADLEIRRAVPWHER
;
A
#
# COMPACT_ATOMS: atom_id res chain seq x y z
N MET A 1 18.43 14.01 -42.93
CA MET A 1 17.68 14.49 -41.74
C MET A 1 16.21 14.16 -41.94
N ALA A 2 15.61 13.29 -41.11
CA ALA A 2 14.20 12.91 -41.26
C ALA A 2 13.30 13.87 -40.46
N GLN A 3 12.31 14.48 -41.11
CA GLN A 3 11.29 15.30 -40.45
C GLN A 3 10.39 14.43 -39.56
N LYS A 4 10.22 14.82 -38.30
CA LYS A 4 9.26 14.18 -37.38
C LYS A 4 7.84 14.68 -37.71
N PRO A 5 6.82 13.81 -37.79
CA PRO A 5 5.46 14.25 -38.00
C PRO A 5 4.95 15.03 -36.77
N SER A 6 4.42 16.22 -37.03
CA SER A 6 3.73 17.05 -36.04
C SER A 6 2.34 16.49 -35.79
N PHE A 7 2.13 15.89 -34.61
CA PHE A 7 0.80 15.49 -34.15
C PHE A 7 0.05 16.73 -33.66
N LYS A 8 -0.77 17.34 -34.52
CA LYS A 8 -1.72 18.37 -34.09
C LYS A 8 -2.68 17.73 -33.07
N SER A 9 -2.72 18.27 -31.85
CA SER A 9 -3.68 17.86 -30.84
C SER A 9 -5.10 18.15 -31.35
N ARG A 10 -5.91 17.11 -31.52
CA ARG A 10 -7.33 17.31 -31.78
C ARG A 10 -7.97 17.93 -30.53
N PRO A 11 -8.80 18.97 -30.68
CA PRO A 11 -9.55 19.52 -29.56
C PRO A 11 -10.43 18.42 -28.95
N ARG A 12 -10.50 18.40 -27.63
CA ARG A 12 -11.34 17.45 -26.90
C ARG A 12 -12.80 17.75 -27.26
N PRO A 13 -13.62 16.75 -27.64
CA PRO A 13 -15.03 16.98 -27.90
C PRO A 13 -15.71 17.53 -26.65
N SER A 14 -16.66 18.43 -26.88
CA SER A 14 -17.48 19.06 -25.85
C SER A 14 -18.40 18.02 -25.17
N ALA A 15 -18.88 18.34 -23.97
CA ALA A 15 -19.80 17.46 -23.24
C ALA A 15 -21.09 17.18 -24.04
N GLU A 16 -21.58 18.15 -24.81
CA GLU A 16 -22.76 18.01 -25.67
C GLU A 16 -22.50 17.09 -26.87
N GLU A 17 -21.32 17.17 -27.50
CA GLU A 17 -20.93 16.24 -28.57
C GLU A 17 -20.83 14.80 -28.06
N ILE A 18 -20.31 14.61 -26.84
CA ILE A 18 -20.24 13.29 -26.20
C ILE A 18 -21.64 12.76 -25.92
N LEU A 19 -22.54 13.60 -25.39
CA LEU A 19 -23.91 13.21 -25.08
C LEU A 19 -24.69 12.84 -26.36
N SER A 20 -24.56 13.66 -27.41
CA SER A 20 -25.24 13.47 -28.69
C SER A 20 -24.78 12.19 -29.41
N ALA A 21 -23.47 11.90 -29.38
CA ALA A 21 -22.91 10.66 -29.89
C ALA A 21 -23.40 9.44 -29.10
N ALA A 22 -23.53 9.56 -27.78
CA ALA A 22 -24.05 8.51 -26.92
C ALA A 22 -25.54 8.23 -27.20
N THR A 23 -26.37 9.26 -27.35
CA THR A 23 -27.81 9.10 -27.63
C THR A 23 -28.09 8.64 -29.06
N SER A 24 -27.26 8.99 -30.04
CA SER A 24 -27.39 8.51 -31.43
C SER A 24 -27.12 7.01 -31.58
N ALA A 25 -26.43 6.39 -30.61
CA ALA A 25 -26.15 4.96 -30.57
C ALA A 25 -27.27 4.13 -29.89
N VAL A 26 -28.28 4.76 -29.29
CA VAL A 26 -29.33 4.08 -28.48
C VAL A 26 -30.38 3.33 -29.32
N GLY A 27 -30.39 3.48 -30.64
CA GLY A 27 -31.39 2.83 -31.52
C GLY A 27 -30.86 1.80 -32.51
N LYS A 28 -29.56 1.50 -32.52
CA LYS A 28 -28.97 0.54 -33.47
C LYS A 28 -28.88 -0.80 -32.76
N GLU A 29 -29.84 -1.70 -33.00
CA GLU A 29 -29.76 -3.07 -32.53
C GLU A 29 -28.39 -3.65 -32.90
N PRO A 30 -27.57 -4.10 -31.93
CA PRO A 30 -26.37 -4.82 -32.27
C PRO A 30 -26.79 -6.11 -33.00
N PRO A 31 -26.07 -6.56 -34.05
CA PRO A 31 -26.26 -7.92 -34.55
C PRO A 31 -26.06 -8.85 -33.36
N SER A 32 -27.15 -9.45 -32.90
CA SER A 32 -27.32 -9.96 -31.53
C SER A 32 -26.42 -11.16 -31.19
N SER A 33 -25.68 -11.68 -32.17
CA SER A 33 -24.68 -12.73 -31.99
C SER A 33 -23.23 -12.22 -32.07
N ARG A 34 -22.89 -11.42 -33.09
CA ARG A 34 -21.49 -11.05 -33.38
C ARG A 34 -20.87 -10.13 -32.33
N ALA A 35 -21.65 -9.20 -31.78
CA ALA A 35 -21.18 -8.31 -30.73
C ALA A 35 -20.95 -9.07 -29.40
N ALA A 36 -21.87 -9.97 -29.05
CA ALA A 36 -21.74 -10.82 -27.88
C ALA A 36 -20.56 -11.79 -28.01
N GLU A 37 -20.36 -12.35 -29.21
CA GLU A 37 -19.24 -13.25 -29.52
C GLU A 37 -17.90 -12.52 -29.50
N ALA A 38 -17.83 -11.27 -29.98
CA ALA A 38 -16.63 -10.45 -29.91
C ALA A 38 -16.25 -10.10 -28.46
N VAL A 39 -17.23 -9.80 -27.59
CA VAL A 39 -16.98 -9.56 -26.16
C VAL A 39 -16.55 -10.84 -25.45
N ARG A 40 -17.15 -11.99 -25.79
CA ARG A 40 -16.75 -13.29 -25.26
C ARG A 40 -15.32 -13.64 -25.68
N ALA A 41 -15.00 -13.52 -26.96
CA ALA A 41 -13.67 -13.76 -27.51
C ALA A 41 -12.61 -12.80 -26.91
N ALA A 42 -12.96 -11.54 -26.67
CA ALA A 42 -12.07 -10.58 -26.01
C ALA A 42 -11.77 -10.94 -24.55
N ARG A 43 -12.77 -11.47 -23.82
CA ARG A 43 -12.59 -11.95 -22.44
C ARG A 43 -11.79 -13.26 -22.37
N GLU A 44 -11.98 -14.15 -23.35
CA GLU A 44 -11.20 -15.39 -23.48
C GLU A 44 -9.74 -15.11 -23.87
N ALA A 45 -9.50 -14.16 -24.78
CA ALA A 45 -8.16 -13.82 -25.27
C ALA A 45 -7.33 -13.01 -24.25
N ASN A 46 -7.98 -12.29 -23.34
CA ASN A 46 -7.30 -11.53 -22.29
C ASN A 46 -7.95 -11.80 -20.92
N PRO A 47 -7.67 -12.96 -20.30
CA PRO A 47 -8.14 -13.23 -18.96
C PRO A 47 -7.63 -12.13 -18.04
N SER A 48 -8.56 -11.39 -17.43
CA SER A 48 -8.25 -10.32 -16.48
C SER A 48 -7.54 -10.95 -15.29
N ALA A 49 -6.22 -10.84 -15.27
CA ALA A 49 -5.45 -11.19 -14.08
C ALA A 49 -5.94 -10.29 -12.93
N PRO A 50 -6.21 -10.84 -11.73
CA PRO A 50 -6.48 -10.00 -10.58
C PRO A 50 -5.28 -9.06 -10.38
N PRO A 51 -5.52 -7.81 -9.94
CA PRO A 51 -4.44 -6.86 -9.71
C PRO A 51 -3.38 -7.48 -8.80
N ALA A 52 -2.12 -7.36 -9.18
CA ALA A 52 -1.01 -7.94 -8.44
C ALA A 52 -1.05 -7.42 -6.99
N THR A 53 -1.25 -8.32 -6.04
CA THR A 53 -1.15 -8.00 -4.61
C THR A 53 0.31 -7.81 -4.26
N VAL A 54 0.76 -6.56 -4.18
CA VAL A 54 2.09 -6.25 -3.65
C VAL A 54 2.04 -6.47 -2.14
N LYS A 55 2.77 -7.48 -1.63
CA LYS A 55 3.04 -7.57 -0.19
C LYS A 55 3.91 -6.36 0.17
N THR A 56 3.33 -5.38 0.86
CA THR A 56 4.09 -4.27 1.43
C THR A 56 5.15 -4.87 2.34
N ARG A 57 6.43 -4.76 1.95
CA ARG A 57 7.50 -5.26 2.81
C ARG A 57 7.57 -4.37 4.04
N HIS A 58 7.37 -4.94 5.23
CA HIS A 58 7.63 -4.24 6.49
C HIS A 58 9.12 -3.90 6.53
N LYS A 59 9.44 -2.61 6.38
CA LYS A 59 10.81 -2.12 6.47
C LYS A 59 11.07 -1.75 7.92
N VAL A 60 12.03 -2.43 8.55
CA VAL A 60 12.51 -2.03 9.88
C VAL A 60 13.18 -0.67 9.78
N VAL A 61 12.79 0.25 10.64
CA VAL A 61 13.35 1.60 10.75
C VAL A 61 13.84 1.84 12.18
N ASN A 62 14.86 2.69 12.33
CA ASN A 62 15.39 3.06 13.64
C ASN A 62 14.56 4.19 14.26
N LEU A 63 14.17 4.01 15.53
CA LEU A 63 13.57 5.05 16.35
C LEU A 63 14.66 5.72 17.20
N ASN A 64 14.95 7.00 16.93
CA ASN A 64 15.89 7.79 17.71
C ASN A 64 15.11 8.79 18.60
N VAL A 65 15.30 8.70 19.91
CA VAL A 65 14.65 9.60 20.88
C VAL A 65 15.69 10.21 21.83
N LYS A 66 15.49 11.48 22.20
CA LYS A 66 16.27 12.15 23.24
C LYS A 66 15.45 12.20 24.51
N VAL A 67 15.99 11.65 25.59
CA VAL A 67 15.34 11.58 26.90
C VAL A 67 16.31 12.03 27.98
N SER A 68 15.78 12.38 29.15
CA SER A 68 16.62 12.71 30.30
C SER A 68 17.39 11.48 30.81
N PRO A 69 18.55 11.65 31.48
CA PRO A 69 19.26 10.54 32.12
C PRO A 69 18.39 9.79 33.14
N LEU A 70 17.51 10.50 33.85
CA LEU A 70 16.57 9.91 34.81
C LEU A 70 15.60 8.96 34.10
N THR A 71 15.05 9.38 32.96
CA THR A 71 14.14 8.55 32.15
C THR A 71 14.87 7.31 31.61
N MET A 72 16.10 7.47 31.13
CA MET A 72 16.90 6.35 30.63
C MET A 72 17.17 5.30 31.72
N LYS A 73 17.49 5.77 32.94
CA LYS A 73 17.69 4.90 34.11
C LYS A 73 16.40 4.15 34.46
N ALA A 74 15.27 4.87 34.57
CA ALA A 74 13.97 4.25 34.88
C ALA A 74 13.56 3.20 33.84
N LEU A 75 13.80 3.46 32.55
CA LEU A 75 13.51 2.50 31.47
C LEU A 75 14.38 1.24 31.59
N SER A 76 15.65 1.41 31.97
CA SER A 76 16.58 0.29 32.17
C SER A 76 16.18 -0.58 33.36
N GLU A 77 15.78 0.04 34.47
CA GLU A 77 15.32 -0.67 35.67
C GLU A 77 14.00 -1.42 35.41
N ALA A 78 13.06 -0.80 34.70
CA ALA A 78 11.80 -1.46 34.30
C ALA A 78 12.07 -2.68 33.40
N ALA A 79 12.94 -2.52 32.40
CA ALA A 79 13.33 -3.59 31.50
C ALA A 79 13.97 -4.76 32.26
N GLN A 80 14.88 -4.49 33.20
CA GLN A 80 15.50 -5.52 34.04
C GLN A 80 14.48 -6.23 34.93
N LYS A 81 13.59 -5.47 35.58
CA LYS A 81 12.57 -6.01 36.48
C LYS A 81 11.60 -6.96 35.76
N GLU A 82 11.24 -6.65 34.52
CA GLU A 82 10.34 -7.48 33.71
C GLU A 82 11.08 -8.56 32.89
N GLY A 83 12.42 -8.58 32.90
CA GLY A 83 13.21 -9.47 32.05
C GLY A 83 13.08 -9.18 30.55
N LEU A 84 12.73 -7.93 30.21
CA LEU A 84 12.44 -7.45 28.86
C LEU A 84 13.57 -6.55 28.34
N THR A 85 13.51 -6.20 27.06
CA THR A 85 14.34 -5.14 26.50
C THR A 85 13.68 -3.77 26.70
N GLN A 86 14.48 -2.70 26.74
CA GLN A 86 13.96 -1.33 26.77
C GLN A 86 12.99 -1.05 25.59
N LYS A 87 13.28 -1.62 24.40
CA LYS A 87 12.37 -1.56 23.24
C LYS A 87 11.01 -2.15 23.59
N ALA A 88 10.96 -3.35 24.16
CA ALA A 88 9.70 -4.02 24.49
C ALA A 88 8.88 -3.22 25.50
N ILE A 89 9.52 -2.65 26.53
CA ILE A 89 8.85 -1.75 27.49
C ILE A 89 8.26 -0.53 26.77
N LEU A 90 9.03 0.12 25.89
CA LEU A 90 8.58 1.29 25.15
C LEU A 90 7.41 0.95 24.22
N MET A 91 7.50 -0.14 23.46
CA MET A 91 6.46 -0.57 22.52
C MET A 91 5.16 -0.94 23.25
N LYS A 92 5.26 -1.58 24.42
CA LYS A 92 4.12 -1.89 25.27
C LYS A 92 3.45 -0.61 25.79
N ALA A 93 4.22 0.36 26.28
CA ALA A 93 3.68 1.64 26.73
C ALA A 93 3.00 2.43 25.60
N LEU A 94 3.55 2.39 24.38
CA LEU A 94 2.92 2.99 23.21
C LEU A 94 1.59 2.29 22.87
N ALA A 95 1.55 0.97 22.88
CA ALA A 95 0.33 0.21 22.65
C ALA A 95 -0.74 0.49 23.72
N GLU A 96 -0.37 0.56 25.00
CA GLU A 96 -1.26 0.92 26.11
C GLU A 96 -1.81 2.36 25.98
N SER A 97 -1.05 3.26 25.36
CA SER A 97 -1.52 4.62 25.03
C SER A 97 -2.46 4.69 23.83
N GLY A 98 -2.76 3.55 23.20
CA GLY A 98 -3.65 3.44 22.03
C GLY A 98 -2.95 3.71 20.69
N ILE A 99 -1.61 3.81 20.67
CA ILE A 99 -0.86 3.94 19.42
C ILE A 99 -0.76 2.55 18.77
N PRO A 100 -1.15 2.39 17.49
CA PRO A 100 -0.98 1.13 16.78
C PRO A 100 0.50 0.75 16.68
N VAL A 101 0.87 -0.40 17.21
CA VAL A 101 2.21 -0.97 17.14
C VAL A 101 2.15 -2.29 16.36
N ASP A 102 3.14 -2.54 15.51
CA ASP A 102 3.26 -3.80 14.79
C ASP A 102 3.48 -4.95 15.79
N GLN A 103 2.80 -6.09 15.59
CA GLN A 103 2.92 -7.24 16.48
C GLN A 103 4.37 -7.74 16.58
N ALA A 104 5.15 -7.61 15.51
CA ALA A 104 6.57 -7.98 15.49
C ALA A 104 7.42 -7.11 16.43
N ASP A 105 6.98 -5.88 16.72
CA ASP A 105 7.67 -4.98 17.66
C ASP A 105 7.32 -5.26 19.12
N LEU A 106 6.22 -5.98 19.36
CA LEU A 106 5.81 -6.49 20.68
C LEU A 106 6.42 -7.85 21.01
N GLU A 107 7.03 -8.55 20.05
CA GLU A 107 7.68 -9.84 20.28
C GLU A 107 8.79 -9.71 21.32
N ILE A 108 8.61 -10.44 22.43
CA ILE A 108 9.56 -10.47 23.54
C ILE A 108 10.77 -11.29 23.12
N ARG A 109 11.85 -10.60 22.73
CA ARG A 109 13.18 -11.21 22.66
C ARG A 109 13.86 -11.01 24.01
N ARG A 110 14.28 -12.11 24.63
CA ARG A 110 15.05 -12.08 25.87
C ARG A 110 16.25 -11.16 25.67
N ALA A 111 16.52 -10.29 26.65
CA ALA A 111 17.73 -9.49 26.64
C ALA A 111 18.93 -10.43 26.77
N VAL A 112 19.57 -10.80 25.66
CA VAL A 112 20.86 -11.51 25.69
C VAL A 112 21.94 -10.45 25.94
N PRO A 113 22.63 -10.50 27.09
CA PRO A 113 23.73 -9.59 27.36
C PRO A 113 24.80 -9.73 26.27
N TRP A 114 25.50 -8.64 25.94
CA TRP A 114 26.45 -8.62 24.83
C TRP A 114 27.61 -9.63 24.96
N HIS A 115 27.95 -10.04 26.18
CA HIS A 115 28.97 -11.07 26.45
C HIS A 115 28.46 -12.51 26.27
N GLU A 116 27.15 -12.71 26.09
CA GLU A 116 26.49 -14.01 25.89
C GLU A 116 25.96 -14.20 24.46
N ARG A 117 26.29 -13.28 23.54
CA ARG A 117 25.85 -13.33 22.13
C ARG A 117 26.79 -14.12 21.25
#